data_AF-A0AAE3H143-F1
#
_entry.id   AF-A0AAE3H143-F1
#
_cell.length_a   1.000
_cell.length_b   1.000
_cell.length_c   1.000
_cell.angle_alpha   90.00
_cell.angle_beta   90.00
_cell.angle_gamma   90.00
#
_symmetry.space_group_name_H-M   'P 1'
#
loop_
_entity.id
_entity.type
_entity.pdbx_description
1 polymer ?
#
loop_
_entity_poly.entity_id
_entity_poly.type
_entity_poly.pdbx_seq_one_letter_code
_entity_poly.pdbx_strand_id
1 'polypeptide(L)'
;MSIKSSISDYFKIDELKDNLIKLIEAKFELKKLEVQEKIEGLISGIVVKIVMGVFLVMVFVLLNILLAATINHFTHTFWLGYVILIAVYLILWWIFKTQKSKVEAIIKTKVGEALDEVGV
;
A
#
# COMPACT_ATOMS: atom_id res chain seq x y z
N MET A 1 -36.99 33.48 -40.45
CA MET A 1 -36.08 33.96 -39.39
C MET A 1 -36.69 33.98 -37.98
N SER A 2 -37.88 33.41 -37.70
CA SER A 2 -38.61 33.69 -36.44
C SER A 2 -38.66 32.54 -35.41
N ILE A 3 -38.23 31.32 -35.74
CA ILE A 3 -38.41 30.17 -34.85
C ILE A 3 -37.28 30.06 -33.81
N LYS A 4 -36.08 30.56 -34.14
CA LYS A 4 -34.88 30.40 -33.31
C LYS A 4 -34.88 31.26 -32.04
N SER A 5 -35.54 32.42 -32.05
CA SER A 5 -35.60 33.35 -30.91
C SER A 5 -36.69 32.96 -29.89
N SER A 6 -37.89 32.60 -30.34
CA SER A 6 -39.00 32.23 -29.43
C SER A 6 -38.76 30.94 -28.66
N ILE A 7 -37.98 30.00 -29.21
CA ILE A 7 -37.60 28.77 -28.48
C ILE A 7 -36.57 29.10 -27.39
N SER A 8 -35.65 30.05 -27.63
CA SER A 8 -34.63 30.48 -26.65
C SER A 8 -35.25 31.16 -25.43
N ASP A 9 -36.25 32.03 -25.64
CA ASP A 9 -36.94 32.75 -24.55
C ASP A 9 -37.85 31.83 -23.73
N TYR A 10 -38.49 30.83 -24.35
CA TYR A 10 -39.30 29.83 -23.63
C TYR A 10 -38.45 28.79 -22.88
N PHE A 11 -37.26 28.44 -23.40
CA PHE A 11 -36.39 27.46 -22.75
C PHE A 11 -35.48 28.06 -21.68
N LYS A 12 -35.51 29.38 -21.43
CA LYS A 12 -34.64 30.07 -20.48
C LYS A 12 -33.22 29.48 -20.49
N ILE A 13 -32.63 29.42 -21.68
CA ILE A 13 -31.39 28.67 -21.93
C ILE A 13 -30.25 29.12 -20.99
N ASP A 14 -30.27 30.39 -20.56
CA ASP A 14 -29.36 30.91 -19.55
C ASP A 14 -29.57 30.31 -18.15
N GLU A 15 -30.82 30.14 -17.68
CA GLU A 15 -31.11 29.45 -16.41
C GLU A 15 -30.75 27.96 -16.48
N LEU A 16 -30.98 27.30 -17.62
CA LEU A 16 -30.55 25.92 -17.83
C LEU A 16 -29.04 25.77 -17.82
N LYS A 17 -28.33 26.71 -18.48
CA LYS A 17 -26.87 26.75 -18.49
C LYS A 17 -26.30 26.98 -17.10
N ASP A 18 -26.85 27.91 -16.33
CA ASP A 18 -26.42 28.16 -14.95
C ASP A 18 -26.67 26.95 -14.03
N ASN A 19 -27.81 26.29 -14.16
CA ASN A 19 -28.10 25.08 -13.39
C ASN A 19 -27.20 23.89 -13.80
N LEU A 20 -26.86 23.77 -15.08
CA LEU A 20 -25.90 22.77 -15.55
C LEU A 20 -24.47 23.05 -15.06
N ILE A 21 -24.05 24.32 -15.03
CA ILE A 21 -22.76 24.72 -14.46
C ILE A 21 -22.71 24.39 -12.97
N LYS A 22 -23.75 24.76 -12.20
CA LYS A 22 -23.87 24.40 -10.78
C LYS A 22 -23.85 22.89 -10.54
N LEU A 23 -24.49 22.10 -11.42
CA LEU A 23 -24.45 20.64 -11.36
C LEU A 23 -23.06 20.07 -11.63
N ILE A 24 -22.33 20.66 -12.58
CA ILE A 24 -20.95 20.27 -12.89
C ILE A 24 -20.04 20.64 -11.72
N GLU A 25 -20.17 21.83 -11.15
CA GLU A 25 -19.43 22.27 -9.95
C GLU A 25 -19.71 21.32 -8.77
N ALA A 26 -20.97 21.03 -8.48
CA ALA A 26 -21.33 20.08 -7.42
C ALA A 26 -20.75 18.68 -7.67
N LYS A 27 -20.74 18.19 -8.91
CA LYS A 27 -20.09 16.91 -9.27
C LYS A 27 -18.57 16.94 -9.08
N PHE A 28 -17.93 18.07 -9.37
CA PHE A 28 -16.49 18.25 -9.15
C PHE A 28 -16.16 18.30 -7.66
N GLU A 29 -16.96 19.01 -6.87
CA GLU A 29 -16.81 19.05 -5.41
C GLU A 29 -16.98 17.67 -4.79
N LEU A 30 -18.03 16.93 -5.18
CA LEU A 30 -18.25 15.55 -4.75
C LEU A 30 -17.05 14.66 -5.10
N LYS A 31 -16.54 14.76 -6.34
CA LYS A 31 -15.38 13.96 -6.77
C LYS A 31 -14.10 14.32 -6.02
N LYS A 32 -13.91 15.59 -5.65
CA LYS A 32 -12.80 16.03 -4.79
C LYS A 32 -12.93 15.44 -3.38
N LEU A 33 -14.14 15.44 -2.83
CA LEU A 33 -14.44 14.86 -1.52
C LEU A 33 -14.15 13.35 -1.50
N GLU A 34 -14.62 12.60 -2.50
CA GLU A 34 -14.37 11.16 -2.64
C GLU A 34 -12.87 10.84 -2.71
N VAL A 35 -12.10 11.64 -3.45
CA VAL A 35 -10.63 11.48 -3.54
C VAL A 35 -9.99 11.75 -2.18
N GLN A 36 -10.42 12.77 -1.46
CA GLN A 36 -9.91 13.09 -0.13
C GLN A 36 -10.21 11.95 0.86
N GLU A 37 -11.45 11.47 0.93
CA GLU A 37 -11.84 10.35 1.79
C GLU A 37 -11.02 9.08 1.47
N LYS A 38 -10.81 8.80 0.18
CA LYS A 38 -9.99 7.66 -0.26
C LYS A 38 -8.54 7.80 0.18
N ILE A 39 -7.97 9.00 0.10
CA ILE A 39 -6.60 9.28 0.55
C ILE A 39 -6.51 9.17 2.07
N GLU A 40 -7.47 9.72 2.82
CA GLU A 40 -7.52 9.63 4.29
C GLU A 40 -7.63 8.18 4.77
N GLY A 41 -8.48 7.37 4.12
CA GLY A 41 -8.60 5.94 4.37
C GLY A 41 -7.30 5.17 4.09
N LEU A 42 -6.61 5.50 2.99
CA LEU A 42 -5.31 4.89 2.66
C LEU A 42 -4.23 5.29 3.67
N ILE A 43 -4.12 6.57 4.01
CA ILE A 43 -3.12 7.08 4.94
C ILE A 43 -3.33 6.46 6.33
N SER A 44 -4.56 6.47 6.84
CA SER A 44 -4.86 5.87 8.15
C SER A 44 -4.55 4.38 8.17
N GLY A 45 -4.91 3.64 7.12
CA GLY A 45 -4.58 2.22 6.99
C GLY A 45 -3.07 1.94 6.94
N ILE A 46 -2.30 2.78 6.24
CA ILE A 46 -0.83 2.67 6.17
C ILE A 46 -0.20 2.96 7.54
N VAL A 47 -0.63 4.02 8.22
CA VAL A 47 -0.10 4.40 9.54
C VAL A 47 -0.30 3.27 10.55
N VAL A 48 -1.49 2.68 10.62
CA VAL A 48 -1.76 1.55 11.53
C VAL A 48 -0.87 0.35 11.19
N LYS A 49 -0.72 0.01 9.90
CA LYS A 49 0.16 -1.08 9.45
C LYS A 49 1.63 -0.84 9.79
N ILE A 50 2.11 0.39 9.65
CA ILE A 50 3.49 0.77 10.03
C ILE A 50 3.68 0.56 11.53
N VAL A 51 2.77 1.08 12.36
CA VAL A 51 2.83 0.95 13.82
C VAL A 51 2.81 -0.53 14.23
N MET A 52 1.91 -1.34 13.68
CA MET A 52 1.88 -2.79 13.91
C MET A 52 3.17 -3.47 13.46
N GLY A 53 3.73 -3.06 12.31
CA GLY A 53 5.00 -3.57 11.79
C GLY A 53 6.17 -3.28 12.75
N VAL A 54 6.22 -2.09 13.34
CA VAL A 54 7.24 -1.74 14.35
C VAL A 54 7.14 -2.67 15.56
N PHE A 55 5.94 -2.91 16.09
CA PHE A 55 5.75 -3.83 17.21
C PHE A 55 6.16 -5.27 16.85
N LEU A 56 5.83 -5.74 15.65
CA LEU A 56 6.25 -7.06 15.19
C LEU A 56 7.78 -7.18 15.09
N VAL A 57 8.46 -6.16 14.57
CA VAL A 57 9.92 -6.13 14.52
C VAL A 57 10.52 -6.17 15.93
N MET A 58 9.96 -5.41 16.88
CA MET A 58 10.41 -5.45 18.27
C MET A 58 10.26 -6.85 18.88
N VAL A 59 9.10 -7.49 18.73
CA VAL A 59 8.87 -8.87 19.20
C VAL A 59 9.85 -9.84 18.54
N PHE A 60 10.07 -9.71 17.24
CA PHE A 60 10.99 -10.56 16.49
C PHE A 60 12.44 -10.44 16.98
N VAL A 61 12.91 -9.22 17.26
CA VAL A 61 14.24 -8.99 17.83
C VAL A 61 14.34 -9.61 19.23
N LEU A 62 13.33 -9.43 20.08
CA LEU A 62 13.32 -10.03 21.43
C LEU A 62 13.30 -11.56 21.38
N LEU A 63 12.57 -12.17 20.44
CA LEU A 63 12.57 -13.61 20.24
C LEU A 63 13.96 -14.13 19.83
N ASN A 64 14.68 -13.41 18.97
CA ASN A 64 16.04 -13.77 18.60
C ASN A 64 17.00 -13.71 19.79
N ILE A 65 16.91 -12.65 20.60
CA ILE A 65 17.72 -12.52 21.82
C ILE A 65 17.39 -13.67 22.78
N LEU A 66 16.10 -13.97 22.98
CA LEU A 66 15.66 -15.07 23.84
C LEU A 66 16.18 -16.43 23.35
N LEU A 67 16.13 -16.68 22.05
CA LEU A 67 16.63 -17.91 21.45
C LEU A 67 18.15 -18.03 21.64
N ALA A 68 18.90 -16.95 21.40
CA ALA A 68 20.34 -16.90 21.67
C ALA A 68 20.65 -17.17 23.14
N ALA A 69 19.92 -16.52 24.05
CA ALA A 69 20.09 -16.66 25.49
C ALA A 69 19.77 -18.09 25.96
N THR A 70 18.78 -18.73 25.36
CA THR A 70 18.44 -20.13 25.64
C THR A 70 19.58 -21.05 25.24
N ILE A 71 20.12 -20.89 24.03
CA ILE A 71 21.28 -21.67 23.57
C ILE A 71 22.51 -21.43 24.47
N ASN A 72 22.74 -20.17 24.86
CA ASN A 72 23.79 -19.79 25.79
C ASN A 72 23.66 -20.50 27.15
N HIS A 73 22.43 -20.57 27.68
CA HIS A 73 22.15 -21.26 28.94
C HIS A 73 22.48 -22.77 28.86
N PHE A 74 22.08 -23.44 27.78
CA PHE A 74 22.38 -24.87 27.58
C PHE A 74 23.85 -25.17 27.32
N THR A 75 24.57 -24.25 26.69
CA THR A 75 26.00 -24.42 26.39
C THR A 75 26.93 -23.93 27.50
N HIS A 76 26.37 -23.35 28.58
CA HIS A 76 27.12 -22.66 29.63
C HIS A 76 28.08 -21.59 29.11
N THR A 77 27.72 -20.93 28.01
CA THR A 77 28.52 -19.86 27.41
C THR A 77 27.69 -18.58 27.25
N PHE A 78 28.35 -17.42 27.20
CA PHE A 78 27.66 -16.14 27.09
C PHE A 78 27.45 -15.66 25.64
N TRP A 79 28.10 -16.29 24.66
CA TRP A 79 28.21 -15.74 23.30
C TRP A 79 27.88 -16.73 22.17
N LEU A 80 27.91 -18.05 22.41
CA LEU A 80 27.76 -19.03 21.33
C LEU A 80 26.39 -18.98 20.66
N GLY A 81 25.31 -18.75 21.41
CA GLY A 81 23.96 -18.63 20.88
C GLY A 81 23.81 -17.49 19.88
N TYR A 82 24.50 -16.37 20.10
CA TYR A 82 24.52 -15.26 19.15
C TYR A 82 25.30 -15.61 17.88
N VAL A 83 26.43 -16.30 18.01
CA VAL A 83 27.25 -16.73 16.87
C VAL A 83 26.54 -17.77 16.01
N ILE A 84 25.81 -18.70 16.63
CA ILE A 84 24.97 -19.67 15.92
C ILE A 84 23.89 -18.95 15.12
N LEU A 85 23.20 -17.97 15.72
CA LEU A 85 22.20 -17.17 15.00
C LEU A 85 22.80 -16.41 13.82
N ILE A 86 23.98 -15.79 13.99
CA ILE A 86 24.68 -15.12 12.89
C ILE A 86 24.99 -16.11 11.76
N ALA A 87 25.49 -17.29 12.08
CA ALA A 87 25.77 -18.33 11.08
C ALA A 87 24.50 -18.76 10.33
N VAL A 88 23.38 -18.97 11.04
CA VAL A 88 22.09 -19.30 10.42
C VAL A 88 21.62 -18.19 9.47
N TYR A 89 21.70 -16.93 9.88
CA TYR A 89 21.32 -15.80 9.03
C TYR A 89 22.24 -15.63 7.82
N LEU A 90 23.54 -15.89 7.95
CA LEU A 90 24.48 -15.89 6.82
C LEU A 90 24.18 -17.01 5.82
N ILE A 91 23.82 -18.20 6.30
CA ILE A 91 23.41 -19.32 5.44
C ILE A 91 22.13 -18.97 4.69
N LEU A 92 21.11 -18.45 5.38
CA LEU A 92 19.88 -18.00 4.74
C LEU A 92 20.16 -16.94 3.69
N TRP A 93 20.95 -15.92 4.02
CA TRP A 93 21.35 -14.87 3.07
C TRP A 93 22.03 -15.47 1.83
N TRP A 94 22.93 -16.44 2.00
CA TRP A 94 23.60 -17.11 0.89
C TRP A 94 22.64 -17.93 0.01
N ILE A 95 21.67 -18.62 0.61
CA ILE A 95 20.59 -19.31 -0.12
C ILE A 95 19.76 -18.30 -0.93
N PHE A 96 19.36 -17.18 -0.32
CA PHE A 96 18.61 -16.15 -1.03
C PHE A 96 19.41 -15.52 -2.17
N LYS A 97 20.72 -15.30 -1.97
CA LYS A 97 21.61 -14.78 -3.00
C LYS A 97 21.72 -15.71 -4.20
N THR A 98 21.81 -17.02 -3.96
CA THR A 98 21.91 -18.02 -5.04
C THR A 98 20.57 -18.23 -5.78
N GLN A 99 19.44 -18.04 -5.09
CA GLN A 99 18.11 -18.14 -5.69
C GLN A 99 17.53 -16.81 -6.21
N LYS A 100 18.31 -15.72 -6.14
CA LYS A 100 17.89 -14.36 -6.52
C LYS A 100 17.22 -14.32 -7.91
N SER A 101 17.79 -15.02 -8.90
CA SER A 101 17.26 -15.08 -10.26
C SER A 101 15.89 -15.77 -10.37
N LYS A 102 15.63 -16.81 -9.55
CA LYS A 102 14.31 -17.47 -9.49
C LYS A 102 13.28 -16.61 -8.76
N VAL A 103 13.70 -15.96 -7.67
CA VAL A 103 12.83 -15.07 -6.89
C VAL A 103 12.41 -13.86 -7.73
N GLU A 104 13.34 -13.25 -8.46
CA GLU A 104 13.04 -12.13 -9.37
C GLU A 104 12.09 -12.53 -10.51
N ALA A 105 12.23 -13.75 -11.05
CA ALA A 105 11.32 -14.27 -12.08
C ALA A 105 9.89 -14.44 -11.53
N ILE A 106 9.74 -15.05 -10.34
CA ILE A 106 8.44 -15.28 -9.71
C ILE A 106 7.76 -13.95 -9.36
N ILE A 107 8.52 -12.98 -8.84
CA ILE A 107 7.97 -11.66 -8.51
C ILE A 107 7.51 -10.94 -9.78
N LYS A 108 8.30 -10.97 -10.87
CA LYS A 108 7.89 -10.35 -12.14
C LYS A 108 6.62 -10.97 -12.73
N THR A 109 6.48 -12.29 -12.69
CA THR A 109 5.26 -12.96 -13.19
C THR A 109 4.04 -12.58 -12.37
N LYS A 110 4.13 -12.63 -11.04
CA LYS A 110 2.99 -12.26 -10.17
C LYS A 110 2.62 -10.78 -10.22
N VAL A 111 3.59 -9.90 -10.42
CA VAL A 111 3.34 -8.46 -10.61
C VAL A 111 2.72 -8.20 -11.98
N GLY A 112 3.14 -8.91 -13.04
CA GLY A 112 2.51 -8.83 -14.36
C GLY A 112 1.05 -9.28 -14.33
N GLU A 113 0.75 -10.43 -13.73
CA GLU A 113 -0.63 -10.92 -13.58
C GLU A 113 -1.52 -9.95 -12.78
N ALA A 114 -0.98 -9.34 -11.73
CA ALA A 114 -1.72 -8.37 -10.93
C ALA A 114 -1.96 -7.03 -11.66
N LEU A 115 -1.14 -6.67 -12.65
CA LEU A 115 -1.36 -5.48 -13.49
C LEU A 115 -2.37 -5.77 -14.60
N ASP A 116 -2.32 -6.95 -15.20
CA ASP A 116 -3.30 -7.41 -16.19
C ASP A 116 -4.70 -7.55 -15.58
N GLU A 117 -4.83 -8.00 -14.32
CA GLU A 117 -6.11 -8.05 -13.58
C GLU A 117 -6.69 -6.65 -13.26
N VAL A 118 -5.83 -5.63 -13.13
CA VAL A 118 -6.24 -4.25 -12.80
C VAL A 118 -6.46 -3.41 -14.07
N GLY A 119 -6.16 -3.94 -15.26
CA GLY A 119 -6.48 -3.31 -16.54
C GLY A 119 -5.65 -2.05 -16.83
N VAL A 120 -4.34 -2.11 -16.60
CA VAL A 120 -3.37 -1.11 -17.10
C VAL A 120 -2.51 -1.73 -18.19
#